data_AF-A0A7Y5NHB7-F1
#
_entry.id   AF-A0A7Y5NHB7-F1
#
_cell.length_a   1.000
_cell.length_b   1.000
_cell.length_c   1.000
_cell.angle_alpha   90.00
_cell.angle_beta   90.00
_cell.angle_gamma   90.00
#
_symmetry.space_group_name_H-M   'P 1'
#
loop_
_entity.id
_entity.type
_entity.pdbx_description
1 polymer ?
#
loop_
_entity_poly.entity_id
_entity_poly.type
_entity_poly.pdbx_seq_one_letter_code
_entity_poly.pdbx_strand_id
1 'polypeptide(L)'
;INQRRVQAILNAAPKYLPNLGAVDLAHAEVWAGLRPCTPDGLPYLGAFREYDNLIAATGHAMLGITLAPVTGELVSKILLKQPIALDMPALHPERFN
;
A
#
# COMPACT_ATOMS: atom_id res chain seq x y z
N ILE A 1 2.28 -5.08 -19.83
CA ILE A 1 2.90 -3.78 -19.43
C ILE A 1 2.81 -2.82 -20.62
N ASN A 2 2.43 -1.55 -20.42
CA ASN A 2 2.21 -0.60 -21.52
C ASN A 2 3.53 0.10 -21.92
N GLN A 3 4.01 -0.16 -23.14
CA GLN A 3 5.28 0.36 -23.63
C GLN A 3 5.34 1.88 -23.78
N ARG A 4 4.22 2.53 -24.12
CA ARG A 4 4.18 4.00 -24.18
C ARG A 4 4.46 4.63 -22.80
N ARG A 5 3.95 4.01 -21.73
CA ARG A 5 4.20 4.47 -20.35
C ARG A 5 5.64 4.22 -19.91
N VAL A 6 6.22 3.08 -20.29
CA VAL A 6 7.63 2.76 -20.00
C VAL A 6 8.55 3.79 -20.66
N GLN A 7 8.37 4.04 -21.96
CA GLN A 7 9.18 5.04 -22.67
C GLN A 7 9.01 6.45 -22.11
N ALA A 8 7.79 6.80 -21.66
CA ALA A 8 7.56 8.08 -20.99
C ALA A 8 8.37 8.23 -19.70
N ILE A 9 8.49 7.17 -18.88
CA ILE A 9 9.33 7.17 -17.67
C ILE A 9 10.80 7.32 -18.04
N LEU A 10 11.29 6.52 -19.00
CA LEU A 10 12.69 6.57 -19.46
C LEU A 10 13.08 7.94 -20.03
N ASN A 11 12.16 8.60 -20.74
CA ASN A 11 12.39 9.93 -21.29
C ASN A 11 12.29 11.05 -20.23
N ALA A 12 11.53 10.83 -19.16
CA ALA A 12 11.33 11.83 -18.11
C ALA A 12 12.46 11.84 -17.09
N ALA A 13 12.95 10.67 -16.68
CA ALA A 13 13.89 10.55 -15.57
C ALA A 13 15.21 11.34 -15.77
N PRO A 14 15.86 11.34 -16.95
CA PRO A 14 17.09 12.11 -17.17
C PRO A 14 16.92 13.63 -17.02
N LYS A 15 15.69 14.15 -17.16
CA LYS A 15 15.40 15.59 -16.97
C LYS A 15 15.55 16.03 -15.50
N TYR A 16 15.37 15.10 -14.56
CA TYR A 16 15.46 15.35 -13.13
C TYR A 16 16.73 14.75 -12.51
N LEU A 17 17.28 13.70 -13.15
CA LEU A 17 18.51 13.01 -12.74
C LEU A 17 19.48 13.02 -13.94
N PRO A 18 20.22 14.12 -14.17
CA PRO A 18 21.03 14.29 -15.39
C PRO A 18 22.09 13.20 -15.59
N ASN A 19 22.63 12.65 -14.50
CA ASN A 19 23.62 11.56 -14.56
C ASN A 19 23.00 10.20 -14.93
N LEU A 20 21.67 10.08 -14.92
CA LEU A 20 20.98 8.84 -15.30
C LEU A 20 21.14 8.52 -16.79
N GLY A 21 21.35 9.53 -17.65
CA GLY A 21 21.55 9.32 -19.08
C GLY A 21 22.82 8.53 -19.43
N ALA A 22 23.79 8.43 -18.50
CA ALA A 22 24.99 7.63 -18.65
C ALA A 22 24.83 6.19 -18.15
N VAL A 23 23.69 5.85 -17.53
CA VAL A 23 23.39 4.51 -17.04
C VAL A 23 22.77 3.68 -18.15
N ASP A 24 23.32 2.50 -18.41
CA ASP A 24 22.70 1.53 -19.31
C ASP A 24 21.46 0.91 -18.67
N LEU A 25 20.29 1.31 -19.15
CA LEU A 25 18.99 0.79 -18.72
C LEU A 25 18.41 -0.24 -19.71
N ALA A 26 19.15 -0.63 -20.76
CA ALA A 26 18.67 -1.55 -21.79
C ALA A 26 18.31 -2.94 -21.21
N HIS A 27 18.96 -3.31 -20.10
CA HIS A 27 18.75 -4.59 -19.42
C HIS A 27 17.91 -4.48 -18.13
N ALA A 28 17.32 -3.30 -17.85
CA ALA A 28 16.49 -3.13 -16.66
C ALA A 28 15.22 -3.98 -16.75
N GLU A 29 14.91 -4.72 -15.68
CA GLU A 29 13.68 -5.50 -15.60
C GLU A 29 12.46 -4.57 -15.52
N VAL A 30 11.56 -4.69 -16.49
CA VAL A 30 10.30 -3.95 -16.50
C VAL A 30 9.21 -4.81 -15.88
N TRP A 31 8.68 -4.36 -14.75
CA TRP A 31 7.58 -5.02 -14.06
C TRP A 31 6.46 -4.02 -13.70
N ALA A 32 5.31 -4.56 -13.32
CA ALA A 32 4.19 -3.78 -12.80
C ALA A 32 3.45 -4.58 -11.73
N GLY A 33 2.87 -3.88 -10.75
CA GLY A 33 2.05 -4.46 -9.69
C GLY A 33 0.76 -3.68 -9.49
N LEU A 34 -0.30 -4.38 -9.10
CA LEU A 34 -1.56 -3.76 -8.70
C LEU A 34 -1.42 -3.16 -7.29
N ARG A 35 -2.05 -2.00 -7.07
CA ARG A 35 -2.11 -1.36 -5.76
C ARG A 35 -3.52 -1.52 -5.20
N PRO A 36 -3.68 -2.07 -3.99
CA PRO A 36 -4.98 -2.10 -3.34
C PRO A 36 -5.31 -0.69 -2.88
N CYS A 37 -6.25 -0.05 -3.57
CA CYS A 37 -6.74 1.29 -3.25
C CYS A 37 -8.20 1.20 -2.80
N THR A 38 -8.53 1.96 -1.76
CA THR A 38 -9.89 2.11 -1.25
C THR A 38 -10.51 3.42 -1.79
N PRO A 39 -11.84 3.59 -1.75
CA PRO A 39 -12.51 4.78 -2.28
C PRO A 39 -12.09 6.10 -1.61
N ASP A 40 -11.72 6.07 -0.33
CA ASP A 40 -11.31 7.22 0.47
C ASP A 40 -9.78 7.32 0.65
N GLY A 41 -9.02 6.37 0.10
CA GLY A 41 -7.55 6.32 0.22
C GLY A 41 -7.02 5.85 1.58
N LEU A 42 -7.89 5.49 2.53
CA LEU A 42 -7.50 4.94 3.83
C LEU A 42 -7.56 3.41 3.83
N PRO A 43 -6.62 2.70 4.48
CA PRO A 43 -6.66 1.26 4.55
C PRO A 43 -7.90 0.76 5.31
N TYR A 44 -8.29 -0.49 5.04
CA TYR A 44 -9.21 -1.24 5.89
C TYR A 44 -8.37 -2.06 6.88
N LEU A 45 -8.50 -1.73 8.16
CA LEU A 45 -7.78 -2.35 9.26
C LEU A 45 -8.71 -2.59 10.46
N GLY A 46 -8.96 -3.85 10.79
CA GLY A 46 -9.84 -4.20 11.91
C GLY A 46 -10.49 -5.57 11.79
N ALA A 47 -11.18 -5.98 12.85
CA ALA A 47 -12.07 -7.14 12.84
C ALA A 47 -13.45 -6.78 12.28
N PHE A 48 -14.19 -7.78 11.79
CA PHE A 48 -15.58 -7.63 11.36
C PHE A 48 -16.54 -7.95 12.52
N ARG A 49 -17.68 -7.24 12.60
CA ARG A 49 -18.66 -7.45 13.67
C ARG A 49 -19.33 -8.83 13.63
N GLU A 50 -19.58 -9.36 12.43
CA GLU A 50 -20.28 -10.64 12.25
C GLU A 50 -19.36 -11.87 12.39
N TYR A 51 -18.04 -11.69 12.29
CA TYR A 51 -17.08 -12.79 12.18
C TYR A 51 -15.90 -12.60 13.16
N ASP A 52 -15.94 -13.33 14.27
CA ASP A 52 -14.92 -13.25 15.34
C ASP A 52 -13.51 -13.72 14.92
N ASN A 53 -13.38 -14.37 13.77
CA ASN A 53 -12.15 -14.94 13.25
C ASN A 53 -11.67 -14.28 11.93
N LEU A 54 -12.25 -13.14 11.55
CA LEU A 54 -11.91 -12.42 10.32
C LEU A 54 -11.35 -11.03 10.63
N ILE A 55 -10.17 -10.73 10.05
CA ILE A 55 -9.50 -9.42 10.15
C ILE A 55 -9.14 -8.95 8.75
N ALA A 56 -9.41 -7.67 8.46
CA ALA A 56 -8.87 -6.99 7.29
C ALA A 56 -7.60 -6.20 7.64
N ALA A 57 -6.61 -6.24 6.75
CA ALA A 57 -5.40 -5.42 6.78
C ALA A 57 -4.94 -5.17 5.34
N THR A 58 -5.66 -4.30 4.62
CA THR A 58 -5.47 -4.06 3.18
C THR A 58 -5.75 -2.60 2.82
N GLY A 59 -5.53 -2.24 1.55
CA GLY A 59 -5.90 -0.91 1.04
C GLY A 59 -4.86 0.18 1.27
N HIS A 60 -3.61 -0.17 1.60
CA HIS A 60 -2.53 0.79 1.89
C HIS A 60 -2.00 1.56 0.67
N ALA A 61 -2.59 1.40 -0.51
CA ALA A 61 -2.24 2.11 -1.74
C ALA A 61 -0.72 2.15 -2.01
N MET A 62 -0.09 3.34 -1.93
CA MET A 62 1.34 3.53 -2.17
C MET A 62 2.22 3.33 -0.93
N LEU A 63 1.61 3.19 0.25
CA LEU A 63 2.28 3.22 1.55
C LEU A 63 2.36 1.83 2.20
N GLY A 64 2.07 0.76 1.47
CA GLY A 64 2.05 -0.61 2.02
C GLY A 64 3.35 -1.02 2.71
N ILE A 65 4.52 -0.76 2.10
CA ILE A 65 5.82 -1.07 2.72
C ILE A 65 6.06 -0.21 3.96
N THR A 66 5.82 1.10 3.84
CA THR A 66 6.02 2.06 4.95
C THR A 66 5.15 1.72 6.17
N LEU A 67 3.91 1.30 5.94
CA LEU A 67 2.93 1.04 6.99
C LEU A 67 2.88 -0.43 7.45
N ALA A 68 3.65 -1.32 6.81
CA ALA A 68 3.66 -2.74 7.16
C ALA A 68 3.99 -3.00 8.64
N PRO A 69 5.02 -2.37 9.26
CA PRO A 69 5.36 -2.65 10.66
C PRO A 69 4.23 -2.29 11.63
N VAL A 70 3.69 -1.07 11.52
CA VAL A 70 2.59 -0.62 12.40
C VAL A 70 1.30 -1.40 12.14
N THR A 71 1.02 -1.77 10.88
CA THR A 71 -0.14 -2.61 10.56
C THR A 71 0.00 -3.99 11.21
N GLY A 72 1.18 -4.60 11.15
CA GLY A 72 1.46 -5.90 11.79
C GLY A 72 1.29 -5.83 13.31
N GLU A 73 1.79 -4.78 13.96
CA GLU A 73 1.60 -4.56 15.40
C GLU A 73 0.10 -4.45 15.76
N LEU A 74 -0.65 -3.65 15.00
CA LEU A 74 -2.08 -3.46 15.23
C LEU A 74 -2.87 -4.76 15.02
N VAL A 75 -2.58 -5.50 13.94
CA VAL A 75 -3.20 -6.82 13.69
C VAL A 75 -2.88 -7.79 14.83
N SER A 76 -1.64 -7.83 15.31
CA SER A 76 -1.26 -8.67 16.45
C SER A 76 -2.05 -8.31 17.71
N LYS A 77 -2.25 -7.02 17.99
CA LYS A 77 -3.05 -6.56 19.14
C LYS A 77 -4.52 -6.95 19.00
N ILE A 78 -5.10 -6.82 17.80
CA ILE A 78 -6.48 -7.26 17.52
C ILE A 78 -6.61 -8.77 17.76
N LEU A 79 -5.71 -9.57 17.18
CA LEU A 79 -5.70 -11.04 17.33
C LEU A 79 -5.61 -11.48 18.80
N LEU A 80 -4.76 -10.82 19.58
CA LEU A 80 -4.54 -11.13 21.00
C LEU A 80 -5.56 -10.44 21.94
N LYS A 81 -6.56 -9.72 21.40
CA LYS A 81 -7.54 -8.94 22.15
C LYS A 81 -6.89 -7.96 23.15
N GLN A 82 -5.78 -7.35 22.73
CA GLN A 82 -5.04 -6.38 23.52
C GLN A 82 -5.57 -4.96 23.29
N PRO A 83 -5.46 -4.06 24.29
CA PRO A 83 -5.87 -2.68 24.13
C PRO A 83 -5.00 -1.96 23.07
N ILE A 84 -5.67 -1.16 22.24
CA ILE A 84 -5.03 -0.28 21.27
C ILE A 84 -5.25 1.15 21.76
N ALA A 85 -4.16 1.88 22.01
CA ALA A 85 -4.24 3.23 22.57
C ALA A 85 -4.78 4.28 21.59
N LEU A 86 -4.78 3.97 20.29
CA LEU A 86 -5.23 4.85 19.22
C LEU A 86 -6.65 4.48 18.79
N ASP A 87 -7.57 5.44 18.89
CA ASP A 87 -8.90 5.31 18.29
C ASP A 87 -8.80 5.55 16.77
N MET A 88 -9.29 4.59 15.98
CA MET A 88 -9.10 4.55 14.52
C MET A 88 -10.39 4.19 13.75
N PRO A 89 -11.52 4.87 14.00
CA PRO A 89 -12.79 4.54 13.35
C PRO A 89 -12.72 4.70 11.82
N ALA A 90 -11.89 5.63 11.34
CA ALA A 90 -11.66 5.86 9.92
C ALA A 90 -10.94 4.71 9.20
N LEU A 91 -10.32 3.78 9.94
CA LEU A 91 -9.68 2.60 9.36
C LEU A 91 -10.58 1.36 9.41
N HIS A 92 -11.72 1.44 10.11
CA HIS A 92 -12.58 0.28 10.34
C HIS A 92 -13.03 -0.35 9.01
N PRO A 93 -13.04 -1.69 8.88
CA PRO A 93 -13.44 -2.40 7.66
C PRO A 93 -14.87 -2.04 7.21
N GLU A 94 -15.76 -1.82 8.17
CA GLU A 94 -17.19 -1.59 7.95
C GLU A 94 -17.58 -0.11 8.02
N ARG A 95 -16.64 0.84 7.85
CA ARG A 95 -16.89 2.29 8.01
C ARG A 95 -17.89 2.92 7.03
N PHE A 96 -18.36 2.16 6.03
CA PHE A 96 -19.32 2.61 5.02
C PHE A 96 -20.68 1.90 5.13
N ASN A 97 -20.88 1.09 6.17
CA ASN A 97 -22.10 0.32 6.43
C ASN A 97 -22.85 0.86 7.64
#